data_AF-A0A3B8QVE2-F1
#
_entry.id   AF-A0A3B8QVE2-F1
#
_cell.length_a   1.000
_cell.length_b   1.000
_cell.length_c   1.000
_cell.angle_alpha   90.00
_cell.angle_beta   90.00
_cell.angle_gamma   90.00
#
_symmetry.space_group_name_H-M   'P 1'
#
loop_
_entity.id
_entity.type
_entity.pdbx_description
1 polymer ?
#
loop_
_entity_poly.entity_id
_entity_poly.type
_entity_poly.pdbx_seq_one_letter_code
_entity_poly.pdbx_strand_id
1 'polypeptide(L)'
;MERFFLGGENSVRGYREGEALPLDDNANEIGAEAYVLTNVELEQRVLPDLSVVLFYDGVNNSRDGVFGGAHEYLYSVGLGVRYQTVVGPVRLEYGYNPDPRDEDSHDALH
;
A
#
# COMPACT_ATOMS: atom_id res chain seq x y z
N MET A 1 23.08 6.32 2.14
CA MET A 1 21.82 6.78 2.75
C MET A 1 20.85 5.62 2.69
N GLU A 2 20.02 5.45 3.72
CA GLU A 2 18.97 4.42 3.73
C GLU A 2 17.80 4.90 2.87
N ARG A 3 17.20 4.00 2.11
CA ARG A 3 16.03 4.28 1.26
C ARG A 3 14.81 3.55 1.82
N PHE A 4 13.64 4.11 1.62
CA PHE A 4 12.37 3.53 2.04
C PHE A 4 11.81 2.63 0.94
N PHE A 5 11.23 1.51 1.37
CA PHE A 5 10.59 0.51 0.53
C PHE A 5 9.10 0.45 0.85
N LEU A 6 8.28 0.61 -0.18
CA LEU A 6 6.83 0.82 -0.08
C LEU A 6 6.12 -0.19 -0.98
N GLY A 7 4.84 -0.43 -0.70
CA GLY A 7 4.06 -1.51 -1.27
C GLY A 7 3.99 -2.70 -0.31
N GLY A 8 2.90 -3.47 -0.39
CA GLY A 8 2.64 -4.60 0.49
C GLY A 8 1.73 -4.31 1.68
N GLU A 9 1.46 -5.37 2.45
CA GLU A 9 0.50 -5.39 3.58
C GLU A 9 0.72 -4.32 4.67
N ASN A 10 1.94 -3.83 4.82
CA ASN A 10 2.33 -2.90 5.89
C ASN A 10 2.54 -1.46 5.41
N SER A 11 2.21 -1.14 4.15
CA SER A 11 2.28 0.23 3.62
C SER A 11 1.11 0.57 2.70
N VAL A 12 1.15 0.11 1.44
CA VAL A 12 0.11 0.34 0.43
C VAL A 12 -0.36 -1.03 -0.07
N ARG A 13 -1.49 -1.51 0.46
CA ARG A 13 -2.10 -2.76 0.00
C ARG A 13 -2.54 -2.62 -1.45
N GLY A 14 -2.72 -3.72 -2.18
CA GLY A 14 -2.98 -3.69 -3.62
C GLY A 14 -1.75 -3.47 -4.51
N TYR A 15 -0.63 -3.03 -3.94
CA TYR A 15 0.70 -3.14 -4.54
C TYR A 15 1.46 -4.30 -3.88
N ARG A 16 2.29 -5.01 -4.64
CA ARG A 16 3.24 -5.97 -4.04
C ARG A 16 4.37 -5.22 -3.34
N GLU A 17 5.13 -5.94 -2.52
CA GLU A 17 6.29 -5.37 -1.85
C GLU A 17 7.31 -4.86 -2.89
N GLY A 18 7.62 -3.57 -2.84
CA GLY A 18 8.49 -2.89 -3.82
C GLY A 18 7.76 -2.18 -4.96
N GLU A 19 6.53 -2.58 -5.30
CA GLU A 19 5.83 -2.01 -6.44
C GLU A 19 5.40 -0.54 -6.19
N ALA A 20 5.28 -0.05 -4.95
CA ALA A 20 4.90 1.35 -4.69
C ALA A 20 6.10 2.31 -4.58
N LEU A 21 7.21 1.99 -5.25
CA LEU A 21 8.45 2.77 -5.27
C LEU A 21 8.50 3.79 -6.42
N PRO A 22 9.20 4.93 -6.25
CA PRO A 22 9.56 5.77 -7.39
C PRO A 22 10.31 4.98 -8.46
N LEU A 23 10.11 5.31 -9.73
CA LEU A 23 10.86 4.72 -10.84
C LEU A 23 11.97 5.66 -11.34
N ASP A 24 13.06 5.11 -11.85
CA ASP A 24 14.06 5.86 -12.62
C ASP A 24 13.62 6.07 -14.09
N ASP A 25 14.45 6.75 -14.89
CA ASP A 25 14.13 7.06 -16.29
C ASP A 25 14.09 5.80 -17.19
N ASN A 26 14.53 4.64 -16.68
CA ASN A 26 14.48 3.34 -17.35
C ASN A 26 13.37 2.43 -16.77
N ALA A 27 12.44 2.99 -15.99
CA ALA A 27 11.37 2.28 -15.31
C ALA A 27 11.84 1.25 -14.26
N ASN A 28 13.05 1.39 -13.72
CA ASN A 28 13.49 0.56 -12.60
C ASN A 28 12.95 1.12 -11.28
N GLU A 29 12.44 0.24 -10.42
CA GLU A 29 12.11 0.56 -9.04
C GLU A 29 13.35 1.05 -8.27
N ILE A 30 13.26 2.24 -7.70
CA ILE A 30 14.28 2.82 -6.83
C ILE A 30 13.67 3.18 -5.48
N GLY A 31 14.39 2.89 -4.40
CA GLY A 31 13.89 3.22 -3.06
C GLY A 31 13.67 4.74 -2.88
N ALA A 32 12.65 5.12 -2.12
CA ALA A 32 12.32 6.52 -1.88
C ALA A 32 13.25 7.15 -0.84
N GLU A 33 13.57 8.44 -0.98
CA GLU A 33 14.30 9.22 0.03
C GLU A 33 13.35 9.96 0.98
N ALA A 34 12.12 10.20 0.55
CA ALA A 34 11.04 10.72 1.39
C ALA A 34 9.70 10.15 0.94
N TYR A 35 8.76 10.02 1.87
CA TYR A 35 7.40 9.62 1.55
C TYR A 35 6.40 10.11 2.60
N VAL A 36 5.12 10.15 2.22
CA VAL A 36 3.97 10.35 3.10
C VAL A 36 2.96 9.26 2.82
N LEU A 37 2.64 8.44 3.83
CA LEU A 37 1.59 7.42 3.75
C LEU A 37 0.27 7.97 4.27
N THR A 38 -0.81 7.62 3.58
CA THR A 38 -2.19 7.85 3.98
C THR A 38 -2.91 6.51 4.04
N ASN A 39 -3.55 6.23 5.16
CA ASN A 39 -4.37 5.04 5.35
C ASN A 39 -5.70 5.45 5.97
N VAL A 40 -6.79 5.05 5.33
CA VAL A 40 -8.16 5.28 5.82
C VAL A 40 -8.88 3.94 5.82
N GLU A 41 -9.36 3.52 6.98
CA GLU A 41 -10.11 2.28 7.14
C GLU A 41 -11.49 2.52 7.73
N LEU A 42 -12.48 1.81 7.16
CA LEU A 42 -13.79 1.63 7.76
C LEU A 42 -13.93 0.16 8.14
N GLU A 43 -13.84 -0.13 9.43
CA GLU A 43 -14.04 -1.47 9.98
C GLU A 43 -15.43 -1.62 10.60
N GLN A 44 -16.13 -2.69 10.23
CA GLN A 44 -17.39 -3.09 10.85
C GLN A 44 -17.28 -4.51 11.41
N ARG A 45 -17.53 -4.66 12.71
CA ARG A 45 -17.71 -5.97 13.33
C ARG A 45 -19.03 -6.57 12.88
N VAL A 46 -18.98 -7.74 12.25
CA VAL A 46 -20.16 -8.46 11.73
C VAL A 46 -20.53 -9.67 12.59
N LEU A 47 -19.54 -10.29 13.25
CA LEU A 47 -19.71 -11.35 14.26
C LEU A 47 -18.79 -11.05 15.46
N PRO A 48 -18.96 -11.73 16.62
CA PRO A 48 -18.13 -11.49 17.81
C PRO A 48 -16.63 -11.58 17.56
N ASP A 49 -16.18 -12.38 16.60
CA ASP A 49 -14.79 -12.64 16.24
C ASP A 49 -14.45 -12.27 14.78
N LEU A 50 -15.41 -11.73 14.01
CA LEU A 50 -15.23 -11.39 12.59
C LEU A 50 -15.56 -9.91 12.31
N SER A 51 -14.61 -9.22 11.69
CA SER A 51 -14.80 -7.88 11.13
C SER A 51 -14.59 -7.88 9.62
N VAL A 52 -15.27 -6.98 8.93
CA VAL A 52 -15.02 -6.62 7.53
C VAL A 52 -14.45 -5.20 7.50
N VAL A 53 -13.52 -4.96 6.58
CA VAL A 53 -12.82 -3.68 6.43
C VAL A 53 -12.96 -3.21 4.99
N LEU A 54 -13.30 -1.94 4.81
CA LEU A 54 -13.04 -1.22 3.57
C LEU A 54 -11.85 -0.30 3.82
N PHE A 55 -10.93 -0.22 2.86
CA PHE A 55 -9.76 0.63 3.02
C PHE A 55 -9.44 1.43 1.78
N TYR A 56 -8.72 2.52 2.02
CA TYR A 56 -8.00 3.31 1.04
C TYR A 56 -6.58 3.50 1.56
N ASP A 57 -5.61 3.09 0.75
CA ASP A 57 -4.19 3.33 1.03
C ASP A 57 -3.63 4.24 -0.06
N GLY A 58 -2.82 5.21 0.34
CA GLY A 58 -2.19 6.14 -0.58
C GLY A 58 -0.78 6.47 -0.13
N VAL A 59 0.09 6.74 -1.09
CA VAL A 59 1.45 7.19 -0.82
C VAL A 59 1.83 8.31 -1.75
N ASN A 60 2.44 9.36 -1.20
CA ASN A 60 3.20 10.31 -1.98
C ASN A 60 4.69 10.04 -1.71
N ASN A 61 5.44 9.61 -2.72
CA ASN A 61 6.86 9.27 -2.59
C ASN A 61 7.74 10.25 -3.39
N SER A 62 9.02 10.35 -3.01
CA SER A 62 10.04 11.15 -3.71
C SER A 62 11.37 10.45 -3.73
N ARG A 63 12.05 10.53 -4.88
CA ARG A 63 13.42 10.03 -5.07
C ARG A 63 14.50 10.98 -4.56
N ASP A 64 14.22 12.29 -4.45
CA ASP A 64 15.20 13.36 -4.16
C ASP A 64 14.88 14.15 -2.88
N GLY A 65 14.19 13.50 -1.93
CA GLY A 65 13.84 14.07 -0.63
C GLY A 65 12.56 14.93 -0.62
N VAL A 66 12.28 15.57 0.52
CA VAL A 66 11.00 16.27 0.76
C VAL A 66 10.84 17.54 -0.09
N PHE A 67 11.94 18.25 -0.37
CA PHE A 67 11.92 19.55 -1.06
C PHE A 67 12.54 19.52 -2.46
N GLY A 68 12.90 18.33 -2.95
CA GLY A 68 13.57 18.13 -4.23
C GLY A 68 12.82 17.16 -5.14
N GLY A 69 13.08 17.26 -6.44
CA GLY A 69 12.70 16.26 -7.45
C GLY A 69 11.21 16.21 -7.79
N ALA A 70 10.84 15.12 -8.46
CA ALA A 70 9.47 14.78 -8.81
C ALA A 70 8.86 13.91 -7.70
N HIS A 71 7.61 14.24 -7.34
CA HIS A 71 6.79 13.46 -6.42
C HIS A 71 5.78 12.63 -7.20
N GLU A 72 5.56 11.40 -6.78
CA GLU A 72 4.55 10.52 -7.36
C GLU A 72 3.51 10.16 -6.31
N TYR A 73 2.24 10.15 -6.72
CA TYR A 73 1.13 9.74 -5.87
C TYR A 73 0.56 8.42 -6.39
N LEU A 74 0.61 7.39 -5.56
CA LEU A 74 0.11 6.05 -5.84
C LEU A 74 -0.96 5.70 -4.80
N TYR A 75 -2.01 4.96 -5.18
CA TYR A 75 -3.09 4.64 -4.26
C TYR A 75 -3.85 3.37 -4.64
N SER A 76 -4.51 2.80 -3.65
CA SER A 76 -5.37 1.65 -3.81
C SER A 76 -6.62 1.77 -2.96
N VAL A 77 -7.61 0.97 -3.33
CA VAL A 77 -8.81 0.72 -2.52
C VAL A 77 -8.97 -0.77 -2.34
N GLY A 78 -9.60 -1.19 -1.25
CA GLY A 78 -9.79 -2.62 -1.06
C GLY A 78 -10.76 -3.00 0.03
N LEU A 79 -10.85 -4.32 0.19
CA LEU A 79 -11.70 -5.00 1.15
C LEU A 79 -10.85 -5.99 1.94
N GLY A 80 -11.07 -6.03 3.25
CA GLY A 80 -10.44 -6.97 4.15
C GLY A 80 -11.44 -7.75 4.99
N VAL A 81 -11.03 -8.92 5.44
CA VAL A 81 -11.68 -9.69 6.49
C VAL A 81 -10.68 -9.89 7.62
N ARG A 82 -11.11 -9.65 8.86
CA ARG A 82 -10.28 -9.83 10.06
C ARG A 82 -10.97 -10.81 11.00
N TYR A 83 -10.25 -11.86 11.38
CA TYR A 83 -10.73 -12.91 12.27
C TYR A 83 -9.89 -12.98 13.54
N GLN A 84 -10.53 -12.85 14.71
CA GLN A 84 -9.86 -12.92 16.01
C GLN A 84 -9.74 -14.36 16.48
N THR A 85 -8.52 -14.91 16.46
CA THR A 85 -8.23 -16.25 16.98
C THR A 85 -7.67 -16.20 18.39
N VAL A 86 -7.53 -17.37 19.03
CA VAL A 86 -6.87 -17.50 20.35
C VAL A 86 -5.41 -17.06 20.32
N VAL A 87 -4.73 -17.19 19.18
CA VAL A 87 -3.30 -16.86 19.03
C VAL A 87 -3.05 -15.47 18.46
N GLY A 88 -4.11 -14.74 18.08
CA GLY A 88 -4.02 -13.39 17.51
C GLY A 88 -4.96 -13.17 16.31
N PRO A 89 -5.03 -11.94 15.80
CA PRO A 89 -5.81 -11.64 14.61
C PRO A 89 -5.18 -12.25 13.36
N VAL A 90 -6.02 -12.85 12.52
CA VAL A 90 -5.70 -13.22 11.13
C VAL A 90 -6.41 -12.23 10.21
N ARG A 91 -5.71 -11.79 9.17
CA ARG A 91 -6.21 -10.84 8.17
C ARG A 91 -6.11 -11.46 6.79
N LEU A 92 -7.07 -11.13 5.94
CA LEU A 92 -7.02 -11.39 4.50
C LEU A 92 -7.53 -10.14 3.80
N GLU A 93 -6.68 -9.49 3.02
CA GLU A 93 -6.95 -8.16 2.46
C GLU A 93 -6.67 -8.16 0.96
N TYR A 94 -7.69 -7.85 0.17
CA TYR A 94 -7.58 -7.67 -1.27
C TYR A 94 -7.55 -6.18 -1.57
N GLY A 95 -6.48 -5.71 -2.21
CA GLY A 95 -6.36 -4.34 -2.70
C GLY A 95 -6.38 -4.29 -4.21
N TYR A 96 -7.05 -3.29 -4.76
CA TYR A 96 -7.12 -2.96 -6.17
C TYR A 96 -6.49 -1.59 -6.40
N ASN A 97 -5.58 -1.53 -7.37
CA ASN A 97 -4.93 -0.33 -7.86
C ASN A 97 -5.78 0.25 -9.03
N PRO A 98 -6.47 1.39 -8.84
CA PRO A 98 -7.34 1.94 -9.89
C PRO A 98 -6.59 2.63 -11.02
N ASP A 99 -5.31 2.96 -10.81
CA ASP A 99 -4.47 3.70 -11.75
C ASP A 99 -3.05 3.12 -11.74
N PRO A 100 -2.87 1.86 -12.21
CA PRO A 100 -1.57 1.20 -12.22
C PRO A 100 -0.66 1.82 -13.28
N ARG A 101 0.62 1.95 -12.95
CA ARG A 101 1.66 2.19 -13.95
C ARG A 101 1.82 0.93 -14.82
N ASP A 102 2.51 1.06 -15.94
CA ASP A 102 2.75 -0.07 -16.86
C ASP A 102 3.52 -1.22 -16.17
N GLU A 103 4.30 -0.89 -15.15
CA GLU A 103 5.11 -1.82 -14.34
C GLU A 103 4.35 -2.42 -13.15
N ASP A 104 3.22 -1.82 -12.76
CA ASP A 104 2.51 -2.18 -11.54
C ASP A 104 1.47 -3.29 -11.76
N SER A 105 1.24 -4.08 -10.71
CA SER A 105 0.07 -4.94 -10.65
C SER A 105 -1.22 -4.12 -10.52
N HIS A 106 -2.30 -4.62 -11.12
CA HIS A 106 -3.64 -4.02 -10.97
C HIS A 106 -4.26 -4.33 -9.60
N ASP A 107 -3.77 -5.37 -8.93
CA ASP A 107 -4.28 -5.84 -7.65
C ASP A 107 -3.24 -6.70 -6.92
N ALA A 108 -3.44 -6.84 -5.61
CA ALA A 108 -2.68 -7.75 -4.78
C ALA A 108 -3.54 -8.27 -3.62
N LEU A 109 -3.29 -9.54 -3.26
CA LEU A 109 -3.85 -10.19 -2.09
C LEU A 109 -2.77 -10.30 -1.01
N HIS A 110 -3.13 -9.94 0.21
CA HIS A 110 -2.28 -9.96 1.41
C HIS A 110 -2.92 -10.81 2.49
#